data_AF-A0A268EXV1-F1
#
_entry.id   AF-A0A268EXV1-F1
#
_cell.length_a   1.000
_cell.length_b   1.000
_cell.length_c   1.000
_cell.angle_alpha   90.00
_cell.angle_beta   90.00
_cell.angle_gamma   90.00
#
_symmetry.space_group_name_H-M   'P 1'
#
loop_
_entity.id
_entity.type
_entity.pdbx_description
1 polymer ?
#
loop_
_entity_poly.entity_id
_entity_poly.type
_entity_poly.pdbx_seq_one_letter_code
_entity_poly.pdbx_strand_id
1 'polypeptide(L)' 'MAMLSDEMLLDSYHMAVELKLEREFITLLLAEIQKRNLDTNSGNVLH' A
#
# COMPACT_ATOMS: atom_id res chain seq x y z
N MET A 1 -10.16 -0.50 3.35
CA MET A 1 -9.72 -1.91 3.18
C MET A 1 -9.42 -2.56 4.54
N ALA A 2 -10.40 -2.66 5.43
CA ALA A 2 -10.17 -3.07 6.82
C ALA A 2 -9.78 -4.55 7.01
N MET A 3 -9.91 -5.38 5.96
CA MET A 3 -9.55 -6.81 6.00
C MET A 3 -8.13 -7.12 5.52
N LEU A 4 -7.44 -6.15 4.91
CA LEU A 4 -6.04 -6.35 4.52
C LEU A 4 -5.15 -6.15 5.73
N SER A 5 -4.23 -7.09 5.97
CA SER A 5 -3.09 -6.86 6.84
C SER A 5 -2.23 -5.74 6.28
N ASP A 6 -1.41 -5.14 7.14
CA ASP A 6 -0.57 -4.01 6.76
C ASP A 6 0.42 -4.38 5.64
N GLU A 7 0.98 -5.59 5.69
CA GLU A 7 1.82 -6.15 4.63
C GLU A 7 1.08 -6.29 3.29
N MET A 8 -0.13 -6.84 3.31
CA MET A 8 -0.93 -7.02 2.09
C MET A 8 -1.43 -5.71 1.50
N LEU A 9 -1.66 -4.70 2.33
CA LEU A 9 -2.02 -3.37 1.90
C LEU A 9 -0.86 -2.68 1.16
N LEU A 10 0.35 -2.78 1.72
CA LEU A 10 1.57 -2.24 1.10
C LEU A 10 1.89 -2.97 -0.21
N ASP A 11 1.86 -4.30 -0.22
CA ASP A 11 2.12 -5.11 -1.41
C ASP A 11 1.11 -4.81 -2.53
N SER A 12 -0.18 -4.72 -2.19
CA SER A 12 -1.24 -4.33 -3.13
C SER A 12 -1.02 -2.93 -3.70
N TYR A 13 -0.53 -1.97 -2.91
CA TYR A 13 -0.18 -0.63 -3.38
C TYR A 13 0.98 -0.66 -4.38
N HIS A 14 2.06 -1.37 -4.07
CA HIS A 14 3.20 -1.51 -4.99
C HIS A 14 2.79 -2.17 -6.30
N MET A 15 2.06 -3.29 -6.23
CA MET A 15 1.55 -3.97 -7.42
C MET A 15 0.60 -3.08 -8.23
N ALA A 16 -0.30 -2.33 -7.59
CA ALA A 16 -1.22 -1.43 -8.27
C ALA A 16 -0.50 -0.30 -9.03
N VAL A 17 0.59 0.23 -8.45
CA VAL A 17 1.44 1.23 -9.09
C VAL A 17 2.22 0.62 -10.26
N GLU A 18 2.82 -0.56 -10.08
CA GLU A 18 3.60 -1.26 -11.11
C GLU A 18 2.73 -1.63 -12.33
N LEU A 19 1.53 -2.16 -12.07
CA LEU A 19 0.56 -2.54 -13.09
C LEU A 19 -0.18 -1.33 -13.69
N LYS A 20 0.09 -0.11 -13.20
CA LYS A 20 -0.56 1.14 -13.63
C LYS A 20 -2.08 1.05 -13.60
N LEU A 21 -2.61 0.54 -12.49
CA LEU A 21 -4.06 0.48 -12.27
C LEU A 21 -4.68 1.87 -12.18
N GLU A 22 -6.00 1.90 -12.16
CA GLU A 22 -6.82 3.10 -11.97
C GLU A 22 -6.29 4.00 -10.85
N ARG A 23 -6.11 5.29 -11.14
CA ARG A 23 -5.55 6.26 -10.19
C ARG A 23 -6.41 6.35 -8.91
N GLU A 24 -7.72 6.23 -9.05
CA GLU A 24 -8.64 6.24 -7.91
C GLU A 24 -8.37 5.05 -6.96
N PHE A 25 -8.10 3.87 -7.51
CA PHE A 25 -7.77 2.68 -6.72
C PHE A 25 -6.45 2.86 -5.96
N ILE A 26 -5.41 3.36 -6.63
CA ILE A 26 -4.12 3.66 -5.99
C ILE A 26 -4.28 4.70 -4.87
N THR A 27 -5.13 5.71 -5.09
CA THR A 27 -5.40 6.76 -4.11
C THR A 27 -6.12 6.20 -2.88
N LEU A 28 -7.05 5.25 -3.06
CA LEU A 28 -7.72 4.58 -1.94
C LEU A 28 -6.75 3.75 -1.09
N LEU A 29 -5.82 3.03 -1.73
CA LEU A 29 -4.77 2.28 -1.04
C LEU A 29 -3.87 3.23 -0.24
N LEU A 30 -3.42 4.31 -0.85
CA LEU A 30 -2.56 5.32 -0.22
C LEU A 30 -3.25 5.97 0.99
N ALA A 31 -4.54 6.30 0.88
CA ALA A 31 -5.31 6.89 1.98
C ALA A 31 -5.44 5.94 3.17
N GLU A 32 -5.61 4.64 2.93
CA GLU A 32 -5.63 3.63 4.00
C GLU A 32 -4.24 3.45 4.63
N ILE A 33 -3.18 3.43 3.82
CA ILE A 33 -1.78 3.36 4.29
C ILE A 33 -1.45 4.54 5.21
N GLN A 34 -1.79 5.76 4.80
CA GLN A 34 -1.62 6.97 5.60
C GLN A 34 -2.45 6.93 6.88
N LYS A 35 -3.69 6.46 6.82
CA LYS A 35 -4.57 6.34 7.99
C LYS A 35 -3.99 5.40 9.05
N ARG A 36 -3.23 4.39 8.65
CA ARG A 36 -2.57 3.42 9.55
C ARG A 36 -1.14 3.81 9.91
N ASN A 37 -0.62 4.93 9.40
CA ASN A 37 0.78 5.35 9.54
C ASN A 37 1.78 4.27 9.11
N LEU A 38 1.49 3.57 8.00
CA LEU A 38 2.42 2.58 7.45
C LEU A 38 3.42 3.26 6.52
N ASP A 39 4.68 2.85 6.61
CA ASP A 39 5.74 3.34 5.74
C ASP A 39 5.70 2.62 4.39
N THR A 40 5.41 3.36 3.31
CA THR A 40 5.47 2.84 1.92
C THR A 40 6.89 2.53 1.46
N ASN A 41 7.89 2.89 2.26
CA ASN A 41 9.31 2.61 2.02
C ASN A 41 9.85 1.50 2.94
N SER A 42 8.98 0.84 3.72
CA SER A 42 9.34 -0.35 4.49
C SER A 42 9.50 -1.59 3.59
N GLY A 43 10.28 -1.46 2.51
CA GLY A 43 10.98 -2.58 1.93
C GLY A 43 12.11 -2.97 2.88
N ASN A 44 11.77 -3.70 3.93
CA ASN A 44 12.66 -4.52 4.76
C ASN A 44 14.15 -4.12 4.75
N VAL A 45 14.51 -2.98 5.35
CA VAL A 45 15.91 -2.72 5.76
C VAL A 45 16.05 -3.12 7.23
N LEU A 46 15.88 -4.41 7.52
CA LEU A 46 16.36 -5.03 8.75
C LEU A 46 16.97 -6.39 8.35
N HIS A 47 18.28 -6.31 8.20
CA HIS A 47 19.37 -7.29 8.30
C HIS A 47 19.04 -8.74 8.69
#